data_AF-A0A0R1WAD8-F1
#
_entry.id   AF-A0A0R1WAD8-F1
#
_cell.length_a   1.000
_cell.length_b   1.000
_cell.length_c   1.000
_cell.angle_alpha   90.00
_cell.angle_beta   90.00
_cell.angle_gamma   90.00
#
_symmetry.space_group_name_H-M   'P 1'
#
loop_
_entity.id
_entity.type
_entity.pdbx_description
1 polymer ?
#
loop_
_entity_poly.entity_id
_entity_poly.type
_entity_poly.pdbx_seq_one_letter_code
_entity_poly.pdbx_strand_id
1 'polypeptide(L)'
;MSNFFVALHCWLNLFTWTGILLTFALAVVPPQQWQALLGIYVLSVIGYSGGNLFYDSFLTDVADDRQMDLVSATGYGMGYLGGVAAFVIFLAAQLSNGFGGLLSSYGVAQFSFIVAAVWWIIFAWPLLRHGHQRYSVTAVRNPLTDSLRRLVMTFRHIKQYRRVTWFLVAYFFYIDGVDTIFTMATAIGKDMGVDTTTLMIVLLVVQLIAFPFSLLLRLAGPADVQSGCRPDWDLRLLVYLFICLEAR
;
A
#
# COMPACT_ATOMS: atom_id res chain seq x y z
N MET A 1 -23.93 -22.06 3.99
CA MET A 1 -22.70 -22.15 3.17
C MET A 1 -22.40 -20.87 2.38
N SER A 2 -23.37 -19.97 2.12
CA SER A 2 -23.16 -18.70 1.40
C SER A 2 -22.60 -17.53 2.21
N ASN A 3 -22.84 -17.48 3.53
CA ASN A 3 -22.60 -16.26 4.31
C ASN A 3 -21.12 -15.92 4.61
N PHE A 4 -20.19 -16.87 4.48
CA PHE A 4 -18.78 -16.65 4.84
C PHE A 4 -17.94 -16.15 3.66
N PHE A 5 -18.24 -16.62 2.46
CA PHE A 5 -17.68 -16.10 1.20
C PHE A 5 -18.04 -14.61 1.00
N VAL A 6 -19.25 -14.26 1.42
CA VAL A 6 -19.72 -12.87 1.47
C VAL A 6 -18.93 -12.06 2.50
N ALA A 7 -18.42 -12.65 3.58
CA ALA A 7 -17.81 -11.90 4.68
C ALA A 7 -16.48 -11.25 4.29
N LEU A 8 -15.51 -11.98 3.70
CA LEU A 8 -14.20 -11.40 3.34
C LEU A 8 -14.36 -10.30 2.28
N HIS A 9 -15.14 -10.59 1.24
CA HIS A 9 -15.50 -9.62 0.21
C HIS A 9 -16.27 -8.42 0.79
N CYS A 10 -17.17 -8.64 1.75
CA CYS A 10 -17.92 -7.59 2.43
C CYS A 10 -17.01 -6.72 3.31
N TRP A 11 -16.07 -7.32 4.05
CA TRP A 11 -15.09 -6.57 4.84
C TRP A 11 -14.17 -5.75 3.94
N LEU A 12 -13.62 -6.34 2.87
CA LEU A 12 -12.83 -5.60 1.89
C LEU A 12 -13.64 -4.42 1.32
N ASN A 13 -14.89 -4.66 0.91
CA ASN A 13 -15.77 -3.63 0.38
C ASN A 13 -16.07 -2.55 1.43
N LEU A 14 -16.37 -2.93 2.68
CA LEU A 14 -16.63 -2.00 3.78
C LEU A 14 -15.43 -1.09 4.04
N PHE A 15 -14.23 -1.66 4.21
CA PHE A 15 -13.02 -0.88 4.49
C PHE A 15 -12.62 0.00 3.29
N THR A 16 -12.75 -0.52 2.07
CA THR A 16 -12.45 0.22 0.84
C THR A 16 -13.42 1.40 0.65
N TRP A 17 -14.73 1.18 0.77
CA TRP A 17 -15.71 2.27 0.68
C TRP A 17 -15.56 3.28 1.83
N THR A 18 -15.25 2.82 3.03
CA THR A 18 -14.99 3.71 4.16
C THR A 18 -13.79 4.60 3.86
N GLY A 19 -12.68 4.04 3.36
CA GLY A 19 -11.52 4.82 2.93
C GLY A 19 -11.84 5.83 1.81
N ILE A 20 -12.58 5.41 0.78
CA ILE A 20 -12.98 6.29 -0.35
C ILE A 20 -13.86 7.44 0.15
N LEU A 21 -14.91 7.14 0.93
CA LEU A 21 -15.86 8.14 1.42
C LEU A 21 -15.19 9.15 2.36
N LEU A 22 -14.28 8.68 3.23
CA LEU A 22 -13.56 9.56 4.14
C LEU A 22 -12.50 10.39 3.42
N THR A 23 -11.85 9.86 2.39
CA THR A 23 -10.96 10.63 1.50
C THR A 23 -11.73 11.73 0.77
N PHE A 24 -12.95 11.42 0.29
CA PHE A 24 -13.82 12.43 -0.30
C PHE A 24 -14.29 13.47 0.75
N ALA A 25 -14.57 13.04 1.98
CA ALA A 25 -14.93 13.95 3.07
C ALA A 25 -13.81 14.95 3.39
N LEU A 26 -12.53 14.54 3.31
CA LEU A 26 -11.39 15.45 3.46
C LEU A 26 -11.36 16.55 2.39
N ALA A 27 -11.93 16.32 1.20
CA ALA A 27 -12.04 17.36 0.18
C ALA A 27 -13.11 18.42 0.51
N VAL A 28 -14.14 18.08 1.31
CA VAL A 28 -15.29 18.94 1.57
C VAL A 28 -15.15 19.72 2.87
N VAL A 29 -14.45 19.15 3.87
CA VAL A 29 -14.34 19.73 5.21
C VAL A 29 -13.45 20.98 5.19
N PRO A 30 -13.91 22.12 5.73
CA PRO A 30 -13.14 23.36 5.77
C PRO A 30 -11.87 23.25 6.64
N PRO A 31 -10.78 23.96 6.30
CA PRO A 31 -9.50 23.89 7.01
C PRO A 31 -9.59 24.43 8.45
N GLN A 32 -10.60 25.25 8.76
CA GLN A 32 -10.81 25.78 10.11
C GLN A 32 -11.18 24.68 11.13
N GLN A 33 -11.69 23.54 10.68
CA GLN A 33 -12.09 22.42 11.54
C GLN A 33 -11.00 21.34 11.61
N TRP A 34 -9.78 21.73 12.03
CA TRP A 34 -8.62 20.84 12.06
C TRP A 34 -8.85 19.55 12.87
N GLN A 35 -9.66 19.59 13.94
CA GLN A 35 -9.99 18.41 14.74
C GLN A 35 -10.84 17.39 13.95
N ALA A 36 -11.81 17.89 13.18
CA ALA A 36 -12.64 17.06 12.32
C ALA A 36 -11.80 16.46 11.17
N LEU A 37 -10.92 17.26 10.56
CA LEU A 37 -9.97 16.80 9.55
C LEU A 37 -9.07 15.69 10.08
N LEU A 38 -8.53 15.84 11.30
CA LEU A 38 -7.68 14.83 11.92
C LEU A 38 -8.49 13.54 12.22
N GLY A 39 -9.70 13.66 12.75
CA GLY A 39 -10.57 12.51 13.00
C GLY A 39 -10.92 11.74 11.71
N ILE A 40 -11.29 12.45 10.66
CA ILE A 40 -11.60 11.87 9.35
C ILE A 40 -10.37 11.23 8.73
N TYR A 41 -9.20 11.89 8.82
CA TYR A 41 -7.94 11.36 8.33
C TYR A 41 -7.57 10.05 9.02
N VAL A 42 -7.64 9.99 10.36
CA VAL A 42 -7.37 8.76 11.13
C VAL A 42 -8.31 7.63 10.70
N LEU A 43 -9.61 7.90 10.57
CA LEU A 43 -10.57 6.90 10.10
C LEU A 43 -10.30 6.47 8.64
N SER A 44 -9.85 7.38 7.78
CA SER A 44 -9.48 7.09 6.40
C SER A 44 -8.26 6.17 6.34
N VAL A 45 -7.25 6.41 7.18
CA VAL A 45 -6.07 5.56 7.32
C VAL A 45 -6.46 4.17 7.83
N ILE A 46 -7.37 4.06 8.79
CA ILE A 46 -7.90 2.77 9.25
C ILE A 46 -8.61 2.02 8.10
N GLY A 47 -9.42 2.74 7.30
CA GLY A 47 -10.06 2.19 6.10
C GLY A 47 -9.05 1.65 5.09
N TYR A 48 -8.00 2.44 4.81
CA TYR A 48 -6.90 2.07 3.92
C TYR A 48 -6.12 0.85 4.42
N SER A 49 -5.64 0.87 5.66
CA SER A 49 -4.89 -0.25 6.26
C SER A 49 -5.72 -1.53 6.35
N GLY A 50 -7.01 -1.41 6.70
CA GLY A 50 -7.94 -2.54 6.69
C GLY A 50 -8.14 -3.11 5.29
N GLY A 51 -8.33 -2.24 4.29
CA GLY A 51 -8.45 -2.62 2.88
C GLY A 51 -7.23 -3.38 2.38
N ASN A 52 -6.02 -2.88 2.66
CA ASN A 52 -4.77 -3.53 2.29
C ASN A 52 -4.61 -4.92 2.91
N LEU A 53 -4.94 -5.07 4.21
CA LEU A 53 -4.86 -6.37 4.88
C LEU A 53 -5.71 -7.44 4.18
N PHE A 54 -6.95 -7.08 3.80
CA PHE A 54 -7.82 -8.00 3.07
C PHE A 54 -7.36 -8.18 1.62
N TYR A 55 -6.90 -7.13 0.96
CA TYR A 55 -6.34 -7.19 -0.39
C TYR A 55 -5.16 -8.17 -0.48
N ASP A 56 -4.21 -8.10 0.46
CA ASP A 56 -3.08 -9.02 0.51
C ASP A 56 -3.53 -10.48 0.69
N SER A 57 -4.60 -10.71 1.46
CA SER A 57 -5.17 -12.05 1.64
C SER A 57 -5.85 -12.60 0.38
N PHE A 58 -6.28 -11.75 -0.56
CA PHE A 58 -6.82 -12.21 -1.85
C PHE A 58 -5.73 -12.70 -2.80
N LEU A 59 -4.46 -12.34 -2.59
CA LEU A 59 -3.37 -12.75 -3.47
C LEU A 59 -3.22 -14.27 -3.53
N THR A 60 -3.43 -14.97 -2.41
CA THR A 60 -3.38 -16.44 -2.34
C THR A 60 -4.54 -17.11 -3.07
N ASP A 61 -5.63 -16.38 -3.35
CA ASP A 61 -6.77 -16.87 -4.10
C ASP A 61 -6.62 -16.65 -5.60
N VAL A 62 -5.81 -15.67 -6.00
CA VAL A 62 -5.59 -15.26 -7.38
C VAL A 62 -4.40 -15.96 -8.02
N ALA A 63 -3.32 -16.19 -7.25
CA ALA A 63 -2.08 -16.78 -7.75
C ALA A 63 -1.86 -18.18 -7.17
N ASP A 64 -1.42 -19.10 -8.03
CA ASP A 64 -0.91 -20.41 -7.60
C ASP A 64 0.49 -20.24 -6.95
N ASP A 65 0.89 -21.13 -6.05
CA ASP A 65 2.14 -21.01 -5.25
C ASP A 65 3.38 -20.78 -6.13
N ARG A 66 3.37 -21.33 -7.36
CA ARG A 66 4.48 -21.21 -8.33
C ARG A 66 4.53 -19.87 -9.04
N GLN A 67 3.42 -19.13 -9.07
CA GLN A 67 3.30 -17.85 -9.77
C GLN A 67 3.09 -16.68 -8.82
N MET A 68 3.02 -16.93 -7.50
CA MET A 68 2.77 -15.92 -6.49
C MET A 68 3.79 -14.78 -6.52
N ASP A 69 5.09 -15.10 -6.63
CA ASP A 69 6.15 -14.07 -6.74
C ASP A 69 5.98 -13.21 -7.99
N LEU A 70 5.61 -13.84 -9.13
CA LEU A 70 5.43 -13.17 -10.41
C LEU A 70 4.22 -12.23 -10.41
N VAL A 71 3.09 -12.71 -9.90
CA VAL A 71 1.83 -11.95 -9.81
C VAL A 71 1.98 -10.81 -8.81
N SER A 72 2.61 -11.06 -7.66
CA SER A 72 2.88 -10.04 -6.64
C SER A 72 3.79 -8.93 -7.15
N ALA A 73 4.94 -9.26 -7.74
CA ALA A 73 5.87 -8.26 -8.26
C ALA A 73 5.25 -7.43 -9.40
N THR A 74 4.46 -8.07 -10.26
CA THR A 74 3.74 -7.37 -11.34
C THR A 74 2.65 -6.45 -10.78
N GLY A 75 1.91 -6.90 -9.76
CA GLY A 75 0.92 -6.11 -9.06
C GLY A 75 1.52 -4.88 -8.38
N TYR A 76 2.62 -5.06 -7.65
CA TYR A 76 3.37 -3.95 -7.04
C TYR A 76 3.88 -2.95 -8.09
N GLY A 77 4.46 -3.43 -9.20
CA GLY A 77 4.92 -2.57 -10.29
C GLY A 77 3.77 -1.78 -10.93
N MET A 78 2.67 -2.44 -11.28
CA MET A 78 1.49 -1.75 -11.81
C MET A 78 0.90 -0.74 -10.80
N GLY A 79 0.97 -1.05 -9.51
CA GLY A 79 0.62 -0.13 -8.42
C GLY A 79 1.47 1.14 -8.41
N TYR A 80 2.80 1.02 -8.50
CA TYR A 80 3.69 2.18 -8.62
C TYR A 80 3.39 3.00 -9.88
N LEU A 81 3.14 2.36 -11.02
CA LEU A 81 2.80 3.06 -12.26
C LEU A 81 1.47 3.83 -12.13
N GLY A 82 0.47 3.23 -11.49
CA GLY A 82 -0.80 3.89 -11.18
C GLY A 82 -0.63 5.06 -10.22
N GLY A 83 0.22 4.91 -9.20
CA GLY A 83 0.60 5.96 -8.26
C GLY A 83 1.27 7.14 -8.96
N VAL A 84 2.25 6.87 -9.82
CA VAL A 84 2.92 7.87 -10.66
C VAL A 84 1.90 8.63 -11.52
N ALA A 85 0.98 7.92 -12.19
CA ALA A 85 -0.03 8.56 -13.04
C ALA A 85 -0.94 9.52 -12.24
N ALA A 86 -1.46 9.09 -11.09
CA ALA A 86 -2.25 9.96 -10.22
C ALA A 86 -1.43 11.14 -9.68
N PHE A 87 -0.17 10.89 -9.30
CA PHE A 87 0.71 11.91 -8.73
C PHE A 87 1.10 12.98 -9.77
N VAL A 88 1.29 12.61 -11.04
CA VAL A 88 1.51 13.55 -12.14
C VAL A 88 0.33 14.50 -12.30
N ILE A 89 -0.92 14.02 -12.14
CA ILE A 89 -2.11 14.88 -12.18
C ILE A 89 -2.08 15.92 -11.05
N PHE A 90 -1.68 15.51 -9.84
CA PHE A 90 -1.55 16.44 -8.70
C PHE A 90 -0.44 17.46 -8.92
N LEU A 91 0.72 17.00 -9.42
CA LEU A 91 1.84 17.87 -9.70
C LEU A 91 1.53 18.88 -10.81
N ALA A 92 0.81 18.47 -11.86
CA ALA A 92 0.35 19.37 -12.92
C ALA A 92 -0.62 20.44 -12.39
N ALA A 93 -1.55 20.06 -11.51
CA ALA A 93 -2.45 21.02 -10.85
C ALA A 93 -1.68 22.02 -9.97
N GLN A 94 -0.64 21.55 -9.26
CA GLN A 94 0.22 22.41 -8.44
C GLN A 94 1.08 23.37 -9.28
N LEU A 95 1.76 22.87 -10.32
CA LEU A 95 2.64 23.65 -11.18
C LEU A 95 1.89 24.70 -12.02
N SER A 96 0.63 24.43 -12.34
CA SER A 96 -0.23 25.38 -13.08
C SER A 96 -0.87 26.45 -12.18
N ASN A 97 -0.49 26.55 -10.90
CA ASN A 97 -1.16 27.41 -9.91
C ASN A 97 -2.69 27.18 -9.91
N GLY A 98 -3.12 25.92 -9.92
CA GLY A 98 -4.53 25.58 -9.94
C GLY A 98 -5.20 25.85 -11.29
N PHE A 99 -4.61 25.35 -12.39
CA PHE A 99 -5.11 25.52 -13.76
C PHE A 99 -5.22 26.99 -14.19
N GLY A 100 -4.16 27.77 -13.94
CA GLY A 100 -4.12 29.18 -14.31
C GLY A 100 -4.86 30.11 -13.35
N GLY A 101 -4.97 29.73 -12.07
CA GLY A 101 -5.65 30.52 -11.02
C GLY A 101 -7.13 30.19 -10.82
N LEU A 102 -7.65 29.15 -11.49
CA LEU A 102 -9.03 28.68 -11.28
C LEU A 102 -9.23 28.07 -9.88
N LEU A 103 -8.17 27.48 -9.33
CA LEU A 103 -8.14 26.92 -7.97
C LEU A 103 -7.14 27.69 -7.12
N SER A 104 -7.54 28.05 -5.90
CA SER A 104 -6.59 28.50 -4.88
C SER A 104 -5.67 27.36 -4.46
N SER A 105 -4.58 27.63 -3.74
CA SER A 105 -3.71 26.59 -3.17
C SER A 105 -4.49 25.56 -2.34
N TYR A 106 -5.56 26.00 -1.67
CA TYR A 106 -6.48 25.12 -0.97
C TYR A 106 -7.36 24.30 -1.93
N GLY A 107 -7.87 24.93 -3.00
CA GLY A 107 -8.64 24.24 -4.04
C GLY A 107 -7.84 23.14 -4.76
N VAL A 108 -6.52 23.32 -4.92
CA VAL A 108 -5.62 22.28 -5.45
C VAL A 108 -5.58 21.06 -4.52
N ALA A 109 -5.48 21.28 -3.19
CA ALA A 109 -5.51 20.18 -2.22
C ALA A 109 -6.85 19.44 -2.21
N GLN A 110 -7.99 20.15 -2.26
CA GLN A 110 -9.32 19.53 -2.37
C GLN A 110 -9.45 18.71 -3.65
N PHE A 111 -8.99 19.25 -4.78
CA PHE A 111 -8.97 18.55 -6.06
C PHE A 111 -8.16 17.25 -5.99
N SER A 112 -6.98 17.28 -5.35
CA SER A 112 -6.16 16.08 -5.14
C SER A 112 -6.91 14.99 -4.34
N PHE A 113 -7.63 15.34 -3.28
CA PHE A 113 -8.43 14.37 -2.52
C PHE A 113 -9.58 13.77 -3.35
N ILE A 114 -10.27 14.58 -4.16
CA ILE A 114 -11.34 14.10 -5.05
C ILE A 114 -10.78 13.13 -6.08
N VAL A 115 -9.70 13.50 -6.75
CA VAL A 115 -9.06 12.67 -7.76
C VAL A 115 -8.52 11.38 -7.14
N ALA A 116 -7.93 11.43 -5.93
CA ALA A 116 -7.50 10.22 -5.21
C ALA A 116 -8.68 9.27 -4.92
N ALA A 117 -9.81 9.79 -4.44
CA ALA A 117 -11.00 8.99 -4.19
C ALA A 117 -11.57 8.36 -5.48
N VAL A 118 -11.63 9.13 -6.57
CA VAL A 118 -12.06 8.64 -7.90
C VAL A 118 -11.09 7.59 -8.42
N TRP A 119 -9.79 7.80 -8.26
CA TRP A 119 -8.75 6.83 -8.66
C TRP A 119 -8.94 5.50 -7.95
N TRP A 120 -9.16 5.52 -6.63
CA TRP A 120 -9.48 4.32 -5.88
C TRP A 120 -10.76 3.63 -6.36
N ILE A 121 -11.82 4.38 -6.68
CA ILE A 121 -13.04 3.78 -7.25
C ILE A 121 -12.72 3.07 -8.57
N ILE A 122 -12.01 3.71 -9.49
CA ILE A 122 -11.71 3.13 -10.82
C ILE A 122 -10.93 1.81 -10.69
N PHE A 123 -9.91 1.78 -9.83
CA PHE A 123 -9.04 0.60 -9.69
C PHE A 123 -9.59 -0.46 -8.73
N ALA A 124 -10.37 -0.09 -7.71
CA ALA A 124 -11.02 -1.05 -6.82
C ALA A 124 -12.26 -1.67 -7.46
N TRP A 125 -12.98 -0.96 -8.33
CA TRP A 125 -14.24 -1.41 -8.91
C TRP A 125 -14.20 -2.80 -9.58
N PRO A 126 -13.18 -3.14 -10.40
CA PRO A 126 -13.08 -4.48 -11.00
C PRO A 126 -12.99 -5.58 -9.93
N LEU A 127 -12.22 -5.34 -8.87
CA LEU A 127 -12.04 -6.29 -7.76
C LEU A 127 -13.32 -6.40 -6.93
N LEU A 128 -13.96 -5.27 -6.60
CA LEU A 128 -15.18 -5.24 -5.79
C LEU A 128 -16.38 -5.91 -6.49
N ARG A 129 -16.44 -5.84 -7.83
CA ARG A 129 -17.55 -6.39 -8.61
C ARG A 129 -17.33 -7.84 -9.06
N HIS A 130 -16.10 -8.22 -9.45
CA HIS A 130 -15.82 -9.52 -10.06
C HIS A 130 -14.86 -10.39 -9.25
N GLY A 131 -14.43 -9.96 -8.07
CA GLY A 131 -13.65 -10.81 -7.18
C GLY A 131 -14.44 -12.05 -6.80
N HIS A 132 -13.93 -13.21 -7.19
CA HIS A 132 -14.44 -14.50 -6.76
C HIS A 132 -13.42 -15.08 -5.80
N GLN A 133 -13.81 -15.25 -4.53
CA GLN A 133 -12.99 -15.93 -3.55
C GLN A 133 -12.88 -17.42 -3.92
N ARG A 134 -11.71 -18.06 -3.80
CA ARG A 134 -11.58 -19.49 -4.15
C ARG A 134 -11.27 -20.33 -2.94
N TYR A 135 -10.57 -19.77 -1.95
CA TYR A 135 -10.27 -20.42 -0.69
C TYR A 135 -11.07 -19.77 0.43
N SER A 136 -12.11 -20.47 0.91
CA SER A 136 -12.88 -20.05 2.08
C SER A 136 -12.61 -20.98 3.25
N VAL A 137 -12.30 -20.41 4.41
CA VAL A 137 -12.27 -21.14 5.67
C VAL A 137 -13.70 -21.61 5.99
N THR A 138 -13.88 -22.86 6.42
CA THR A 138 -15.19 -23.41 6.78
C THR A 138 -15.90 -22.52 7.81
N ALA A 139 -17.17 -22.19 7.54
CA ALA A 139 -17.97 -21.32 8.39
C ALA A 139 -18.08 -21.88 9.81
N VAL A 140 -17.53 -21.15 10.78
CA VAL A 140 -17.63 -21.51 12.20
C VAL A 140 -18.68 -20.63 12.89
N ARG A 141 -19.34 -21.20 13.89
CA ARG A 141 -20.48 -20.62 14.62
C ARG A 141 -20.15 -19.28 15.31
N ASN A 142 -18.86 -18.97 15.50
CA ASN A 142 -18.39 -17.84 16.28
C ASN A 142 -17.10 -17.23 15.66
N PRO A 143 -17.22 -16.52 14.51
CA PRO A 143 -16.09 -16.15 13.66
C PRO A 143 -15.03 -15.28 14.35
N LEU A 144 -15.41 -14.40 15.28
CA LEU A 144 -14.45 -13.56 16.00
C LEU A 144 -13.60 -14.38 16.99
N THR A 145 -14.24 -15.17 17.85
CA THR A 145 -13.55 -16.02 18.82
C THR A 145 -12.73 -17.12 18.15
N ASP A 146 -13.20 -17.70 17.05
CA ASP A 146 -12.44 -18.73 16.34
C ASP A 146 -11.26 -18.15 15.56
N SER A 147 -11.40 -16.95 14.97
CA SER A 147 -10.27 -16.22 14.37
C SER A 147 -9.22 -15.86 15.42
N LEU A 148 -9.63 -15.33 16.58
CA LEU A 148 -8.72 -15.05 17.70
C LEU A 148 -8.03 -16.32 18.21
N ARG A 149 -8.77 -17.42 18.34
CA ARG A 149 -8.22 -18.70 18.77
C ARG A 149 -7.19 -19.25 17.77
N ARG A 150 -7.49 -19.16 16.46
CA ARG A 150 -6.54 -19.53 15.40
C ARG A 150 -5.29 -18.67 15.44
N LEU A 151 -5.43 -17.35 15.56
CA LEU A 151 -4.32 -16.41 15.74
C LEU A 151 -3.42 -16.82 16.92
N VAL A 152 -4.01 -17.08 18.09
CA VAL A 152 -3.27 -17.50 19.28
C VAL A 152 -2.59 -18.86 19.07
N MET A 153 -3.23 -19.81 18.39
CA MET A 153 -2.61 -21.10 18.04
C MET A 153 -1.45 -20.92 17.07
N THR A 154 -1.58 -20.07 16.05
CA THR A 154 -0.51 -19.75 15.08
C THR A 154 0.68 -19.10 15.79
N PHE A 155 0.44 -18.13 16.68
CA PHE A 155 1.48 -17.52 17.50
C PHE A 155 2.19 -18.53 18.40
N ARG A 156 1.46 -19.50 18.97
CA ARG A 156 2.07 -20.58 19.77
C ARG A 156 2.91 -21.54 18.92
N HIS A 157 2.48 -21.87 17.71
CA HIS A 157 3.24 -22.75 16.80
C HIS A 157 4.48 -22.05 16.23
N ILE A 158 4.38 -20.78 15.84
CA ILE A 158 5.53 -20.02 15.32
C ILE A 158 6.67 -19.93 16.34
N LYS A 159 6.34 -19.83 17.65
CA LYS A 159 7.34 -19.85 18.72
C LYS A 159 8.18 -21.13 18.77
N GLN A 160 7.69 -22.25 18.22
CA GLN A 160 8.49 -23.48 18.11
C GLN A 160 9.61 -23.32 17.08
N TYR A 161 9.43 -22.44 16.09
CA TYR A 161 10.42 -22.10 15.07
C TYR A 161 11.14 -20.81 15.44
N ARG A 162 12.06 -20.91 16.40
CA ARG A 162 12.83 -19.77 16.94
C ARG A 162 13.49 -18.91 15.84
N ARG A 163 14.03 -19.52 14.78
CA ARG A 163 14.62 -18.78 13.64
C ARG A 163 13.60 -17.92 12.89
N VAL A 164 12.43 -18.48 12.61
CA VAL A 164 11.34 -17.75 11.92
C VAL A 164 10.78 -16.64 12.79
N THR A 165 10.64 -16.88 14.10
CA THR A 165 10.19 -15.84 15.04
C THR A 165 11.13 -14.64 15.06
N TRP A 166 12.45 -14.87 15.14
CA TRP A 166 13.44 -13.79 15.09
C TRP A 166 13.45 -13.05 13.75
N PHE A 167 13.28 -13.78 12.64
CA PHE A 167 13.12 -13.17 11.32
C PHE A 167 11.89 -12.24 11.26
N LEU A 168 10.74 -12.68 11.76
CA LEU A 168 9.52 -11.86 11.78
C LEU A 168 9.66 -10.61 12.66
N VAL A 169 10.30 -10.74 13.82
CA VAL A 169 10.58 -9.59 14.70
C VAL A 169 11.52 -8.59 14.02
N ALA A 170 12.60 -9.07 13.38
CA ALA A 170 13.50 -8.21 12.63
C ALA A 170 12.80 -7.54 11.44
N TYR A 171 11.97 -8.29 10.72
CA TYR A 171 11.18 -7.78 9.59
C TYR A 171 10.16 -6.72 10.03
N PHE A 172 9.52 -6.91 11.19
CA PHE A 172 8.61 -5.93 11.78
C PHE A 172 9.30 -4.58 12.05
N PHE A 173 10.47 -4.59 12.70
CA PHE A 173 11.21 -3.34 12.94
C PHE A 173 11.76 -2.73 11.64
N TYR A 174 12.14 -3.57 10.68
CA TYR A 174 12.59 -3.09 9.38
C TYR A 174 11.48 -2.35 8.61
N ILE A 175 10.28 -2.95 8.50
CA ILE A 175 9.18 -2.32 7.75
C ILE A 175 8.68 -1.06 8.46
N ASP A 176 8.59 -1.07 9.79
CA ASP A 176 8.21 0.10 10.60
C ASP A 176 9.16 1.28 10.41
N GLY A 177 10.48 1.01 10.38
CA GLY A 177 11.50 2.01 10.11
C GLY A 177 11.39 2.58 8.69
N VAL A 178 11.18 1.72 7.69
CA VAL A 178 11.02 2.13 6.28
C VAL A 178 9.79 3.03 6.12
N ASP A 179 8.63 2.62 6.64
CA ASP A 179 7.38 3.40 6.54
C ASP A 179 7.49 4.75 7.26
N THR A 180 8.18 4.79 8.40
CA THR A 180 8.46 6.03 9.13
C THR A 180 9.32 6.98 8.31
N ILE A 181 10.40 6.48 7.68
CA ILE A 181 11.26 7.29 6.80
C ILE A 181 10.45 7.87 5.65
N PHE A 182 9.64 7.06 4.97
CA PHE A 182 8.80 7.52 3.86
C PHE A 182 7.80 8.59 4.30
N THR A 183 7.15 8.40 5.45
CA THR A 183 6.12 9.33 5.95
C THR A 183 6.73 10.64 6.47
N MET A 184 7.87 10.58 7.17
CA MET A 184 8.52 11.74 7.78
C MET A 184 9.42 12.51 6.81
N ALA A 185 9.89 11.91 5.71
CA ALA A 185 10.77 12.57 4.75
C ALA A 185 10.22 13.90 4.23
N THR A 186 8.91 13.96 3.97
CA THR A 186 8.25 15.18 3.46
C THR A 186 8.13 16.27 4.52
N ALA A 187 7.81 15.91 5.76
CA ALA A 187 7.73 16.83 6.88
C ALA A 187 9.11 17.43 7.19
N ILE A 188 10.14 16.59 7.29
CA ILE A 188 11.52 17.03 7.54
C ILE A 188 12.01 17.93 6.39
N GLY A 189 11.79 17.53 5.14
CA GLY A 189 12.21 18.33 3.99
C GLY A 189 11.53 19.70 3.96
N LYS A 190 10.25 19.78 4.34
CA LYS A 190 9.54 21.05 4.46
C LYS A 190 10.10 21.93 5.59
N ASP A 191 10.40 21.35 6.75
CA ASP A 191 11.00 22.06 7.89
C ASP A 191 12.42 22.57 7.58
N MET A 192 13.16 21.87 6.71
CA MET A 192 14.45 22.32 6.17
C MET A 192 14.33 23.45 5.12
N GLY A 193 13.11 23.88 4.80
CA GLY A 193 12.87 24.97 3.84
C GLY A 193 12.81 24.53 2.37
N VAL A 194 12.69 23.23 2.09
CA VAL A 194 12.49 22.74 0.72
C VAL A 194 11.08 23.10 0.26
N ASP A 195 10.97 23.67 -0.94
CA ASP A 195 9.67 24.02 -1.52
C ASP A 195 8.79 22.79 -1.71
N THR A 196 7.47 22.96 -1.55
CA THR A 196 6.49 21.88 -1.69
C THR A 196 6.51 21.26 -3.09
N THR A 197 6.76 22.08 -4.12
CA THR A 197 6.87 21.60 -5.50
C THR A 197 8.08 20.69 -5.67
N THR A 198 9.23 21.07 -5.11
CA THR A 198 10.45 20.26 -5.12
C THR A 198 10.24 18.95 -4.38
N LEU A 199 9.60 18.97 -3.20
CA LEU A 199 9.24 17.75 -2.46
C LEU A 199 8.38 16.82 -3.30
N MET A 200 7.35 17.34 -3.98
CA MET A 200 6.50 16.54 -4.87
C MET A 200 7.32 15.94 -6.02
N ILE A 201 8.20 16.70 -6.67
CA ILE A 201 9.07 16.19 -7.73
C ILE A 201 9.96 15.06 -7.20
N VAL A 202 10.56 15.22 -6.03
CA VAL A 202 11.38 14.18 -5.40
C VAL A 202 10.57 12.91 -5.15
N LEU A 203 9.35 13.02 -4.60
CA LEU A 203 8.45 11.88 -4.38
C LEU A 203 8.04 11.19 -5.70
N LEU A 204 7.85 11.95 -6.78
CA LEU A 204 7.56 11.41 -8.10
C LEU A 204 8.76 10.60 -8.64
N VAL A 205 9.97 11.14 -8.50
CA VAL A 205 11.21 10.47 -8.94
C VAL A 205 11.42 9.17 -8.16
N VAL A 206 11.20 9.17 -6.85
CA VAL A 206 11.30 7.95 -6.02
C VAL A 206 10.35 6.85 -6.52
N GLN A 207 9.09 7.19 -6.84
CA GLN A 207 8.13 6.23 -7.39
C GLN A 207 8.52 5.74 -8.80
N LEU A 208 9.05 6.64 -9.64
CA LEU A 208 9.56 6.31 -10.98
C LEU A 208 10.78 5.39 -10.94
N ILE A 209 11.60 5.47 -9.89
CA ILE A 209 12.71 4.55 -9.67
C ILE A 209 12.20 3.23 -9.08
N ALA A 210 11.23 3.28 -8.17
CA ALA A 210 10.66 2.07 -7.56
C ALA A 210 10.01 1.12 -8.59
N PHE A 211 9.34 1.68 -9.60
CA PHE A 211 8.72 0.90 -10.68
C PHE A 211 9.70 -0.04 -11.44
N PRO A 212 10.73 0.44 -12.13
CA PRO A 212 11.66 -0.41 -12.86
C PRO A 212 12.43 -1.34 -11.93
N PHE A 213 12.76 -0.94 -10.69
CA PHE A 213 13.39 -1.83 -9.73
C PHE A 213 12.47 -3.00 -9.33
N SER A 214 11.17 -2.75 -9.12
CA SER A 214 10.20 -3.82 -8.84
C SER A 214 10.08 -4.81 -10.01
N LEU A 215 10.15 -4.31 -11.25
CA LEU A 215 10.07 -5.14 -12.46
C LEU A 215 11.39 -5.85 -12.80
N LEU A 216 12.53 -5.22 -12.54
CA LEU A 216 13.85 -5.82 -12.69
C LEU A 216 14.04 -6.97 -11.70
N LEU A 217 13.57 -6.82 -10.45
CA LEU A 217 13.56 -7.91 -9.48
C LEU A 217 12.67 -9.07 -9.92
N ARG A 218 11.60 -8.81 -10.67
CA ARG A 218 10.83 -9.86 -11.34
C ARG A 218 11.65 -10.56 -12.43
N LEU A 219 12.34 -9.82 -13.29
CA LEU A 219 13.13 -10.38 -14.40
C LEU A 219 14.38 -11.13 -13.92
N ALA A 220 14.95 -10.71 -12.80
CA ALA A 220 16.12 -11.32 -12.17
C ALA A 220 15.78 -12.52 -11.26
N GLY A 221 14.51 -12.75 -10.95
CA GLY A 221 14.07 -13.93 -10.20
C GLY A 221 14.21 -15.20 -11.04
N PRO A 222 14.75 -16.30 -10.50
CA PRO A 222 14.93 -17.53 -11.27
C PRO A 222 13.57 -18.07 -11.75
N ALA A 223 13.51 -18.48 -13.02
CA ALA A 223 12.37 -19.16 -13.62
C ALA A 223 12.10 -20.57 -13.04
N ASP A 224 12.95 -21.03 -12.11
CA ASP A 224 12.88 -22.37 -11.52
C ASP A 224 13.09 -22.35 -10.01
N VAL A 225 12.10 -22.87 -9.29
CA VAL A 225 12.04 -23.02 -7.82
C VAL A 225 12.97 -24.13 -7.30
N GLN A 226 13.73 -24.82 -8.17
CA GLN A 226 14.48 -26.02 -7.82
C GLN A 226 15.98 -25.83 -7.52
N SER A 227 16.60 -24.69 -7.87
CA SER A 227 18.00 -24.45 -7.52
C SER A 227 18.10 -23.79 -6.14
N GLY A 228 18.59 -24.53 -5.14
CA GLY A 228 18.85 -24.07 -3.78
C GLY A 228 19.93 -22.97 -3.63
N CYS A 229 20.34 -22.31 -4.71
CA CYS A 229 21.12 -21.08 -4.69
C CYS A 229 20.21 -19.96 -5.17
N ARG A 230 19.93 -19.00 -4.28
CA ARG A 230 19.12 -17.81 -4.58
C ARG A 230 20.02 -16.60 -4.88
N PRO A 231 20.53 -16.41 -6.13
CA PRO A 231 21.34 -15.25 -6.50
C PRO A 231 20.59 -13.91 -6.37
N ASP A 232 19.28 -13.95 -6.19
CA ASP A 232 18.35 -12.85 -5.92
C ASP A 232 18.64 -12.09 -4.61
N TRP A 233 19.18 -12.75 -3.58
CA TRP A 233 19.55 -12.06 -2.32
C TRP A 233 20.88 -11.30 -2.45
N ASP A 234 21.85 -11.89 -3.13
CA ASP A 234 23.18 -11.30 -3.31
C ASP A 234 23.12 -10.04 -4.18
N LEU A 235 22.30 -10.05 -5.24
CA LEU A 235 22.06 -8.87 -6.07
C LEU A 235 21.38 -7.73 -5.28
N ARG A 236 20.39 -8.05 -4.43
CA ARG A 236 19.72 -7.07 -3.57
C ARG A 236 20.68 -6.46 -2.56
N LEU A 237 21.52 -7.28 -1.93
CA LEU A 237 22.53 -6.84 -0.97
C LEU A 237 23.59 -5.96 -1.65
N LEU A 238 24.02 -6.32 -2.85
CA LEU A 238 24.98 -5.56 -3.66
C LEU A 238 24.45 -4.18 -4.07
N VAL A 239 23.20 -4.11 -4.52
CA VAL A 239 22.56 -2.83 -4.84
C VAL A 239 22.44 -1.95 -3.59
N TYR A 240 22.06 -2.54 -2.45
CA TYR A 240 21.98 -1.80 -1.18
C TYR A 240 23.35 -1.29 -0.72
N LEU A 241 24.39 -2.11 -0.83
CA LEU A 241 25.78 -1.73 -0.54
C LEU A 241 26.27 -0.61 -1.46
N PHE A 242 25.92 -0.66 -2.75
CA PHE A 242 26.29 0.38 -3.72
C PHE A 242 25.64 1.72 -3.38
N ILE A 243 24.33 1.72 -3.06
CA ILE A 243 23.60 2.92 -2.63
C ILE A 243 24.21 3.50 -1.34
N CYS A 244 24.53 2.65 -0.36
CA CYS A 244 25.17 3.09 0.88
C CYS A 244 26.59 3.64 0.69
N LEU A 245 27.32 3.19 -0.34
CA LEU A 245 28.67 3.67 -0.65
C LEU A 245 28.66 5.01 -1.42
N GLU A 246 27.67 5.25 -2.27
CA GLU A 246 27.50 6.54 -2.95
C GLU A 246 26.83 7.61 -2.09
N ALA A 247 26.02 7.24 -1.09
CA ALA A 247 25.35 8.19 -0.19
C ALA A 247 26.29 8.85 0.85
N ARG A 248 27.60 8.78 0.66
CA ARG A 248 28.65 9.28 1.55
C ARG A 248 29.32 10.50 0.96
#